data_AF-A0A166LRE8-F1
#
_entry.id   AF-A0A166LRE8-F1
#
_cell.length_a   1.000
_cell.length_b   1.000
_cell.length_c   1.000
_cell.angle_alpha   90.00
_cell.angle_beta   90.00
_cell.angle_gamma   90.00
#
_symmetry.space_group_name_H-M   'P 1'
#
loop_
_entity.id
_entity.type
_entity.pdbx_description
1 polymer ?
#
loop_
_entity_poly.entity_id
_entity_poly.type
_entity_poly.pdbx_seq_one_letter_code
_entity_poly.pdbx_strand_id
1 'polypeptide(L)'
;MPRFPIIPGLPPFTLGTPRGAHPPSARPRERKTWTPPPAPGPTLRIRVEQREREVGMRCSDTSCGIGPSDEEPFPAAGGAPVKQLAIRPLRGSGAVGGSVCAHTFHAACLVSAERVAGWGGEDKEEEEVEVACPSCRAVGCVPREEWEEGVRGLV
;
A
#
# COMPACT_ATOMS: atom_id res chain seq x y z
N MET A 1 1.51 39.69 54.33
CA MET A 1 1.19 38.25 54.30
C MET A 1 -0.07 38.02 55.12
N PRO A 2 -1.22 37.66 54.52
CA PRO A 2 -2.43 37.39 55.30
C PRO A 2 -2.43 35.96 55.84
N ARG A 3 -2.78 35.83 57.13
CA ARG A 3 -3.01 34.56 57.85
C ARG A 3 -4.42 34.05 57.52
N PHE A 4 -4.56 32.78 57.15
CA PHE A 4 -5.85 32.12 57.01
C PHE A 4 -6.32 31.55 58.35
N PRO A 5 -7.61 31.66 58.73
CA PRO A 5 -8.14 31.02 59.91
C PRO A 5 -8.44 29.53 59.68
N ILE A 6 -8.14 28.73 60.70
CA ILE A 6 -8.43 27.30 60.83
C ILE A 6 -9.93 27.15 61.12
N ILE A 7 -10.64 26.31 60.36
CA ILE A 7 -12.04 25.93 60.63
C ILE A 7 -12.04 24.68 61.51
N PRO A 8 -12.53 24.72 62.76
CA PRO A 8 -12.70 23.52 63.57
C PRO A 8 -14.12 22.97 63.38
N GLY A 9 -14.24 21.67 63.19
CA GLY A 9 -15.51 20.95 63.38
C GLY A 9 -15.92 20.07 62.21
N LEU A 10 -15.41 18.83 62.20
CA LEU A 10 -16.11 17.70 61.61
C LEU A 10 -16.12 16.58 62.66
N PRO A 11 -17.30 16.02 63.02
CA PRO A 11 -17.39 14.98 64.03
C PRO A 11 -16.79 13.66 63.51
N PRO A 12 -16.28 12.79 64.39
CA PRO A 12 -15.79 11.48 63.99
C PRO A 12 -16.97 10.60 63.59
N PHE A 13 -17.03 10.22 62.31
CA PHE A 13 -17.91 9.15 61.87
C PHE A 13 -17.42 7.82 62.45
N THR A 14 -18.06 7.37 63.53
CA THR A 14 -17.97 6.00 64.00
C THR A 14 -18.89 5.13 63.13
N LEU A 15 -18.31 4.40 62.16
CA LEU A 15 -18.97 3.23 61.58
C LEU A 15 -18.27 1.97 62.06
N GLY A 16 -18.84 1.37 63.11
CA GLY A 16 -18.70 -0.05 63.36
C GLY A 16 -19.81 -0.81 62.64
N THR A 17 -19.45 -1.80 61.83
CA THR A 17 -20.37 -2.85 61.38
C THR A 17 -19.61 -4.19 61.28
N PRO A 18 -20.31 -5.32 61.50
CA PRO A 18 -19.71 -6.59 61.88
C PRO A 18 -19.09 -7.35 60.70
N ARG A 19 -18.05 -8.14 61.00
CA ARG A 19 -17.47 -9.16 60.12
C ARG A 19 -18.50 -10.23 59.79
N GLY A 20 -19.22 -10.07 58.68
CA GLY A 20 -19.84 -11.18 57.97
C GLY A 20 -18.81 -11.85 57.08
N ALA A 21 -18.52 -13.13 57.31
CA ALA A 21 -17.60 -13.90 56.48
C ALA A 21 -18.19 -14.08 55.07
N HIS A 22 -17.57 -13.46 54.06
CA HIS A 22 -17.88 -13.70 52.66
C HIS A 22 -17.32 -15.08 52.26
N PRO A 23 -18.09 -15.97 51.61
CA PRO A 23 -17.51 -17.19 51.03
C PRO A 23 -16.44 -16.80 49.98
N PRO A 24 -15.37 -17.60 49.81
CA PRO A 24 -14.32 -17.28 48.84
C PRO A 24 -14.94 -17.18 47.44
N SER A 25 -14.93 -15.96 46.92
CA SER A 25 -15.45 -15.62 45.61
C SER A 25 -14.76 -16.48 44.55
N ALA A 26 -15.57 -16.98 43.63
CA ALA A 26 -15.20 -17.88 42.55
C ALA A 26 -13.96 -17.40 41.78
N ARG A 27 -13.20 -18.37 41.24
CA ARG A 27 -12.00 -18.15 40.40
C ARG A 27 -12.21 -16.99 39.42
N PRO A 28 -11.20 -16.12 39.20
CA PRO A 28 -11.32 -15.01 38.25
C PRO A 28 -11.76 -15.56 36.89
N ARG A 29 -12.93 -15.12 36.40
CA ARG A 29 -13.34 -15.45 35.04
C ARG A 29 -12.34 -14.79 34.09
N GLU A 30 -11.68 -15.59 33.27
CA GLU A 30 -10.82 -15.08 32.21
C GLU A 30 -11.63 -14.11 31.35
N ARG A 31 -11.13 -12.87 31.24
CA ARG A 31 -11.74 -11.86 30.38
C ARG A 31 -11.58 -12.35 28.95
N LYS A 32 -12.69 -12.60 28.26
CA LYS A 32 -12.67 -12.93 26.83
C LYS A 32 -11.91 -11.82 26.11
N THR A 33 -10.76 -12.16 25.53
CA THR A 33 -10.00 -11.26 24.66
C THR A 33 -10.90 -10.86 23.50
N TRP A 34 -11.24 -9.58 23.40
CA TRP A 34 -12.04 -9.08 22.29
C TRP A 34 -11.23 -9.25 21.00
N THR A 35 -11.75 -10.03 20.06
CA THR A 35 -11.21 -10.12 18.70
C THR A 35 -12.15 -9.38 17.75
N PRO A 36 -11.63 -8.54 16.84
CA PRO A 36 -12.47 -7.89 15.85
C PRO A 36 -13.19 -8.94 15.00
N PRO A 37 -14.42 -8.66 14.53
CA PRO A 37 -15.11 -9.54 13.60
C PRO A 37 -14.27 -9.72 12.33
N PRO A 38 -14.39 -10.87 11.64
CA PRO A 38 -13.72 -11.08 10.37
C PRO A 38 -14.07 -9.95 9.40
N ALA A 39 -13.09 -9.48 8.63
CA ALA A 39 -13.28 -8.36 7.73
C ALA A 39 -14.45 -8.65 6.77
N PRO A 40 -15.35 -7.67 6.53
CA PRO A 40 -16.51 -7.83 5.66
C PRO A 40 -16.09 -7.85 4.18
N GLY A 41 -15.38 -8.90 3.76
CA GLY A 41 -14.91 -9.11 2.39
C GLY A 41 -14.09 -7.94 1.80
N PRO A 42 -13.84 -7.97 0.48
CA PRO A 42 -13.24 -6.83 -0.20
C PRO A 42 -14.24 -5.68 -0.27
N THR A 43 -13.80 -4.52 0.22
CA THR A 43 -14.54 -3.26 0.17
C THR A 43 -14.78 -2.83 -1.29
N LEU A 44 -15.76 -1.95 -1.52
CA LEU A 44 -16.03 -1.41 -2.85
C LEU A 44 -14.77 -0.79 -3.49
N ARG A 45 -13.98 -0.06 -2.70
CA ARG A 45 -12.70 0.51 -3.12
C ARG A 45 -11.73 -0.56 -3.65
N ILE A 46 -11.54 -1.65 -2.90
CA ILE A 46 -10.66 -2.76 -3.32
C ILE A 46 -11.15 -3.37 -4.65
N ARG A 47 -12.46 -3.51 -4.84
CA ARG A 47 -13.03 -4.04 -6.09
C ARG A 47 -12.81 -3.10 -7.27
N VAL A 48 -12.97 -1.80 -7.06
CA VAL A 48 -12.70 -0.79 -8.10
C VAL A 48 -11.23 -0.81 -8.48
N GLU A 49 -10.31 -0.72 -7.51
CA GLU A 49 -8.86 -0.73 -7.76
C GLU A 49 -8.41 -2.04 -8.46
N GLN A 50 -8.99 -3.18 -8.08
CA GLN A 50 -8.75 -4.46 -8.75
C GLN A 50 -9.23 -4.42 -10.20
N ARG A 51 -10.44 -3.93 -10.45
CA ARG A 51 -11.00 -3.81 -11.81
C ARG A 51 -10.18 -2.86 -12.67
N GLU A 52 -9.75 -1.72 -12.12
CA GLU A 52 -8.88 -0.76 -12.81
C GLU A 52 -7.54 -1.39 -13.20
N ARG A 53 -6.94 -2.20 -12.33
CA ARG A 53 -5.70 -2.94 -12.64
C ARG A 53 -5.92 -3.95 -13.77
N GLU A 54 -7.02 -4.70 -13.72
CA GLU A 54 -7.36 -5.70 -14.75
C GLU A 54 -7.57 -5.08 -16.13
N VAL A 55 -8.10 -3.85 -16.20
CA VAL A 55 -8.28 -3.14 -17.47
C VAL A 55 -7.09 -2.22 -17.82
N GLY A 56 -5.99 -2.30 -17.09
CA GLY A 56 -4.78 -1.52 -17.37
C GLY A 56 -4.88 -0.03 -17.02
N MET A 57 -5.91 0.41 -16.30
CA MET A 57 -6.03 1.79 -15.80
C MET A 57 -5.21 2.04 -14.53
N ARG A 58 -4.75 0.98 -13.84
CA ARG A 58 -3.75 1.08 -12.77
C ARG A 58 -2.62 0.10 -12.98
N CYS A 59 -1.38 0.54 -12.83
CA CYS A 59 -0.23 -0.35 -12.81
C CYS A 59 0.26 -0.65 -11.37
N SER A 60 1.42 -1.29 -11.24
CA SER A 60 2.01 -1.71 -9.95
C SER A 60 2.94 -0.67 -9.33
N ASP A 61 3.14 0.47 -9.98
CA ASP A 61 3.88 1.59 -9.41
C ASP A 61 3.04 2.27 -8.32
N THR A 62 3.63 2.44 -7.14
CA THR A 62 3.01 3.16 -6.01
C THR A 62 2.79 4.63 -6.29
N SER A 63 3.55 5.20 -7.23
CA SER A 63 3.48 6.60 -7.66
C SER A 63 2.63 6.78 -8.92
N CYS A 64 1.92 5.73 -9.38
CA CYS A 64 1.08 5.78 -10.57
C CYS A 64 -0.06 6.81 -10.39
N GLY A 65 0.08 7.96 -11.04
CA GLY A 65 -0.96 8.99 -11.16
C GLY A 65 -1.87 8.80 -12.38
N ILE A 66 -1.63 7.78 -13.21
CA ILE A 66 -2.48 7.46 -14.36
C ILE A 66 -3.78 6.86 -13.81
N GLY A 67 -4.87 7.60 -13.98
CA GLY A 67 -6.22 7.25 -13.56
C GLY A 67 -7.19 8.38 -13.95
N PRO A 68 -8.51 8.12 -13.98
CA PRO A 68 -9.49 9.16 -14.28
C PRO A 68 -9.40 10.27 -13.22
N SER A 69 -9.19 11.51 -13.64
CA SER A 69 -9.17 12.65 -12.73
C SER A 69 -10.59 12.98 -12.28
N ASP A 70 -10.81 13.24 -10.99
CA ASP A 70 -12.11 13.66 -10.42
C ASP A 70 -12.61 14.99 -11.03
N GLU A 71 -11.67 15.76 -11.60
CA GLU A 71 -11.91 17.05 -12.28
C GLU A 71 -12.39 16.90 -13.74
N GLU A 72 -12.47 15.68 -14.29
CA GLU A 72 -13.04 15.43 -15.63
C GLU A 72 -14.53 15.06 -15.50
N PRO A 73 -15.46 15.99 -15.76
CA PRO A 73 -16.90 15.79 -15.51
C PRO A 73 -17.50 14.67 -16.35
N PHE A 74 -16.82 14.27 -17.43
CA PHE A 74 -17.13 13.11 -18.24
C PHE A 74 -15.81 12.54 -18.75
N PRO A 75 -15.30 11.40 -18.23
CA PRO A 75 -14.22 10.72 -18.92
C PRO A 75 -14.73 10.43 -20.33
N ALA A 76 -14.00 10.89 -21.36
CA ALA A 76 -14.31 10.55 -22.73
C ALA A 76 -14.56 9.03 -22.78
N ALA A 77 -15.71 8.62 -23.31
CA ALA A 77 -16.14 7.23 -23.30
C ALA A 77 -15.07 6.36 -23.99
N GLY A 78 -14.17 5.77 -23.20
CA GLY A 78 -12.98 5.09 -23.68
C GLY A 78 -11.66 5.76 -23.30
N GLY A 79 -11.43 6.06 -22.02
CA GLY A 79 -10.07 6.14 -21.49
C GLY A 79 -9.36 4.84 -21.88
N ALA A 80 -8.51 4.90 -22.90
CA ALA A 80 -8.00 3.71 -23.55
C ALA A 80 -7.17 2.92 -22.53
N PRO A 81 -7.33 1.58 -22.47
CA PRO A 81 -6.50 0.76 -21.62
C PRO A 81 -5.03 1.02 -21.98
N VAL A 82 -4.26 1.54 -21.02
CA VAL A 82 -2.84 1.81 -21.23
C VAL A 82 -2.12 0.47 -21.19
N LYS A 83 -1.33 0.19 -22.24
CA LYS A 83 -0.54 -1.05 -22.34
C LYS A 83 0.32 -1.19 -21.07
N GLN A 84 0.27 -2.36 -20.47
CA GLN A 84 1.09 -2.70 -19.32
C GLN A 84 2.21 -3.65 -19.73
N LEU A 85 3.37 -3.45 -19.12
CA LEU A 85 4.59 -4.19 -19.38
C LEU A 85 4.97 -5.02 -18.15
N ALA A 86 5.46 -6.22 -18.39
CA ALA A 86 6.09 -7.05 -17.38
C ALA A 86 7.60 -7.09 -17.62
N ILE A 87 8.38 -7.03 -16.55
CA ILE A 87 9.85 -7.08 -16.64
C ILE A 87 10.26 -8.51 -16.96
N ARG A 88 11.02 -8.69 -18.05
CA ARG A 88 11.49 -9.99 -18.53
C ARG A 88 12.80 -10.38 -17.85
N PRO A 89 13.10 -11.67 -17.67
CA PRO A 89 14.39 -12.10 -17.15
C PRO A 89 15.52 -11.74 -18.11
N LEU A 90 16.68 -11.39 -17.55
CA LEU A 90 17.91 -11.18 -18.34
C LEU A 90 18.26 -12.44 -19.13
N ARG A 91 18.74 -12.25 -20.37
CA ARG A 91 19.25 -13.35 -21.21
C ARG A 91 20.34 -14.10 -20.46
N GLY A 92 20.23 -15.43 -20.42
CA GLY A 92 21.19 -16.30 -19.73
C GLY A 92 20.87 -16.62 -18.26
N SER A 93 19.81 -16.07 -17.66
CA SER A 93 19.40 -16.44 -16.30
C SER A 93 18.77 -17.83 -16.17
N GLY A 94 18.69 -18.60 -17.26
CA GLY A 94 18.12 -19.96 -17.28
C GLY A 94 16.59 -20.01 -17.15
N ALA A 95 15.92 -18.88 -16.94
CA ALA A 95 14.47 -18.76 -16.94
C ALA A 95 13.93 -18.74 -18.38
N VAL A 96 13.39 -19.88 -18.83
CA VAL A 96 12.79 -20.01 -20.17
C VAL A 96 11.35 -19.50 -20.13
N GLY A 97 11.17 -18.25 -20.52
CA GLY A 97 9.85 -17.62 -20.68
C GLY A 97 9.20 -17.18 -19.36
N GLY A 98 8.69 -15.94 -19.33
CA GLY A 98 7.98 -15.37 -18.19
C GLY A 98 8.47 -13.98 -17.80
N SER A 99 7.98 -13.48 -16.68
CA SER A 99 8.42 -12.23 -16.06
C SER A 99 9.23 -12.52 -14.79
N VAL A 100 10.12 -11.59 -14.41
CA VAL A 100 10.95 -11.70 -13.20
C VAL A 100 10.09 -11.62 -11.92
N CYS A 101 8.96 -10.93 -11.99
CA CYS A 101 7.98 -10.84 -10.92
C CYS A 101 6.56 -10.67 -11.48
N ALA A 102 5.56 -10.72 -10.60
CA ALA A 102 4.15 -10.55 -10.99
C ALA A 102 3.73 -9.09 -11.24
N HIS A 103 4.62 -8.12 -11.00
CA HIS A 103 4.30 -6.71 -11.14
C HIS A 103 4.30 -6.28 -12.61
N THR A 104 3.26 -5.53 -12.98
CA THR A 104 3.11 -4.92 -14.30
C THR A 104 3.10 -3.39 -14.20
N PHE A 105 3.71 -2.71 -15.16
CA PHE A 105 3.92 -1.26 -15.14
C PHE A 105 3.42 -0.61 -16.44
N HIS A 106 2.89 0.60 -16.37
CA HIS A 106 2.80 1.42 -17.58
C HIS A 106 4.22 1.77 -18.04
N ALA A 107 4.45 1.82 -19.35
CA ALA A 107 5.77 2.11 -19.90
C ALA A 107 6.36 3.43 -19.33
N ALA A 108 5.55 4.49 -19.30
CA ALA A 108 5.93 5.79 -18.77
C ALA A 108 6.24 5.76 -17.25
N CYS A 109 5.47 4.99 -16.47
CA CYS A 109 5.72 4.83 -15.03
C CYS A 109 7.05 4.12 -14.76
N LEU A 110 7.35 3.05 -15.52
CA LEU A 110 8.62 2.34 -15.38
C LEU A 110 9.81 3.24 -15.71
N VAL A 111 9.75 3.98 -16.83
CA VAL A 111 10.81 4.95 -17.21
C VAL A 111 11.01 6.01 -16.12
N SER A 112 9.93 6.53 -15.55
CA SER A 112 10.00 7.53 -14.49
C SER A 112 10.69 6.99 -13.24
N ALA A 113 10.35 5.76 -12.83
CA ALA A 113 10.94 5.12 -11.67
C ALA A 113 12.43 4.82 -11.85
N GLU A 114 12.84 4.31 -13.01
CA GLU A 114 14.24 3.99 -13.32
C GLU A 114 15.12 5.25 -13.37
N ARG A 115 14.64 6.33 -13.99
CA ARG A 115 15.33 7.63 -14.00
C ARG A 115 15.63 8.14 -12.58
N VAL A 116 14.71 7.94 -11.64
CA VAL A 116 14.91 8.29 -10.23
C VAL A 116 15.90 7.36 -9.54
N ALA A 117 15.92 6.08 -9.91
CA ALA A 117 16.85 5.10 -9.37
C ALA A 117 18.31 5.27 -9.87
N GLY A 118 18.54 6.14 -10.86
CA GLY A 118 19.83 6.27 -11.53
C GLY A 118 20.17 5.07 -12.41
N TRP A 119 19.15 4.29 -12.78
CA TRP A 119 19.25 3.13 -13.66
C TRP A 119 18.79 3.56 -15.07
N GLY A 120 19.51 3.09 -16.08
CA GLY A 120 19.51 3.68 -17.41
C GLY A 120 20.94 3.71 -17.91
N GLY A 121 21.44 2.53 -18.27
CA GLY A 121 22.79 2.37 -18.79
C GLY A 121 23.03 3.30 -19.99
N GLU A 122 24.28 3.74 -20.14
CA GLU A 122 24.80 4.38 -21.34
C GLU A 122 24.15 3.80 -22.60
N ASP A 123 23.88 4.69 -23.55
CA ASP A 123 23.23 4.50 -24.85
C ASP A 123 23.95 3.46 -25.73
N LYS A 124 23.98 2.21 -25.27
CA LYS A 124 24.45 1.07 -26.03
C LYS A 124 23.28 0.67 -26.91
N GLU A 125 23.53 0.37 -28.18
CA GLU A 125 22.56 -0.17 -29.15
C GLU A 125 22.11 -1.60 -28.78
N GLU A 126 21.77 -1.84 -27.52
CA GLU A 126 21.22 -3.08 -27.06
C GLU A 126 19.71 -3.10 -27.37
N GLU A 127 19.23 -4.25 -27.85
CA GLU A 127 17.82 -4.51 -28.20
C GLU A 127 16.91 -4.47 -26.96
N GLU A 128 17.50 -4.65 -25.78
CA GLU A 128 16.84 -4.74 -24.48
C GLU A 128 17.48 -3.73 -23.51
N VAL A 129 16.67 -3.12 -22.65
CA VAL A 129 17.09 -2.17 -21.61
C VAL A 129 16.96 -2.84 -20.26
N GLU A 130 18.06 -2.90 -19.48
CA GLU A 130 18.05 -3.40 -18.11
C GLU A 130 17.31 -2.42 -17.18
N VAL A 131 16.41 -2.96 -16.36
CA VAL A 131 15.55 -2.21 -15.45
C VAL A 131 15.33 -2.96 -14.14
N ALA A 132 15.05 -2.24 -13.05
CA ALA A 132 14.57 -2.81 -11.79
C ALA A 132 13.04 -2.70 -11.68
N CYS A 133 12.42 -3.66 -10.99
CA CYS A 133 11.05 -3.52 -10.55
C CYS A 133 10.94 -2.43 -9.47
N PRO A 134 10.14 -1.36 -9.65
CA PRO A 134 9.97 -0.32 -8.62
C PRO A 134 9.38 -0.87 -7.32
N SER A 135 8.55 -1.92 -7.40
CA SER A 135 7.85 -2.50 -6.25
C SER A 135 8.69 -3.49 -5.44
N CYS A 136 9.44 -4.39 -6.09
CA CYS A 136 10.20 -5.46 -5.41
C CYS A 136 11.71 -5.46 -5.71
N ARG A 137 12.21 -4.51 -6.50
CA ARG A 137 13.62 -4.35 -6.88
C ARG A 137 14.23 -5.53 -7.66
N ALA A 138 13.41 -6.47 -8.14
CA ALA A 138 13.90 -7.54 -8.99
C ALA A 138 14.38 -6.99 -10.33
N VAL A 139 15.54 -7.43 -10.79
CA VAL A 139 16.23 -6.92 -11.98
C VAL A 139 15.90 -7.77 -13.19
N GLY A 140 15.65 -7.12 -14.33
CA GLY A 140 15.39 -7.78 -15.59
C GLY A 140 15.59 -6.82 -16.76
N CYS A 141 14.94 -7.12 -17.87
CA CYS A 141 14.98 -6.27 -19.06
C CYS A 141 13.59 -6.03 -19.64
N VAL A 142 13.49 -4.97 -20.44
CA VAL A 142 12.35 -4.68 -21.31
C VAL A 142 12.86 -4.42 -22.72
N PRO A 143 12.11 -4.74 -23.78
CA PRO A 143 12.53 -4.43 -25.14
C PRO A 143 12.63 -2.91 -25.33
N ARG A 144 13.64 -2.46 -26.09
CA ARG A 144 13.93 -1.04 -26.29
C ARG A 144 12.75 -0.26 -26.85
N GLU A 145 11.95 -0.87 -27.74
CA GLU A 145 10.76 -0.26 -28.31
C GLU A 145 9.73 0.14 -27.24
N GLU A 146 9.49 -0.73 -26.25
CA GLU A 146 8.55 -0.47 -25.15
C GLU A 146 9.12 0.56 -24.16
N TRP A 147 10.44 0.57 -23.98
CA TRP A 147 11.12 1.61 -23.23
C TRP A 147 10.96 2.98 -23.90
N GLU A 148 11.19 3.08 -25.21
CA GLU A 148 11.05 4.33 -25.96
C GLU A 148 9.59 4.81 -26.08
N GLU A 149 8.62 3.89 -26.14
CA GLU A 149 7.20 4.22 -25.95
C GLU A 149 6.97 4.92 -24.59
N GLY A 150 7.54 4.38 -23.52
CA GLY A 150 7.50 5.00 -22.20
C GLY A 150 8.17 6.37 -22.14
N VAL A 151 9.32 6.53 -22.78
CA VAL A 151 10.03 7.82 -22.88
C VAL A 151 9.17 8.87 -23.61
N ARG A 152 8.54 8.51 -24.73
CA ARG A 152 7.65 9.40 -25.49
C ARG A 152 6.38 9.76 -24.72
N GLY A 153 5.86 8.83 -23.92
CA GLY A 153 4.67 9.05 -23.09
C GLY A 153 4.89 9.97 -21.87
N LEU A 154 6.13 10.41 -21.61
CA LEU A 154 6.46 11.36 -20.54
C LEU A 154 6.62 12.81 -21.03
N VAL A 155 6.39 13.08 -22.32
CA VAL A 155 6.56 14.40 -22.96
C VAL A 155 5.25 15.18 -22.97
#